data_AF-A0A7Y4JPM5-F1
#
_entry.id   AF-A0A7Y4JPM5-F1
#
_cell.length_a   1.000
_cell.length_b   1.000
_cell.length_c   1.000
_cell.angle_alpha   90.00
_cell.angle_beta   90.00
_cell.angle_gamma   90.00
#
_symmetry.space_group_name_H-M   'P 1'
#
loop_
_entity.id
_entity.type
_entity.pdbx_description
1 polymer ?
#
loop_
_entity_poly.entity_id
_entity_poly.type
_entity_poly.pdbx_seq_one_letter_code
_entity_poly.pdbx_strand_id
1 'polypeptide(L)'
;VAGAGYTYRGPVKLSLTYAFQEVSSNSFGETALRHRLTGSAGARLPWRVTLLAQGTLGLARYPDGIFLSPEIVLVEEDEGQNSLSLKLARPVSARVDLELSWGLWSTRLPRNGLNYTRQVFGVGFTWRDQD
;
A
#
# COMPACT_ATOMS: atom_id res chain seq x y z
N VAL A 1 2.08 -13.61 -14.78
CA VAL A 1 1.77 -13.24 -13.37
C VAL A 1 0.95 -14.36 -12.77
N ALA A 2 1.30 -14.81 -11.57
CA ALA A 2 0.55 -15.81 -10.82
C ALA A 2 0.29 -15.29 -9.40
N GLY A 3 -0.78 -15.72 -8.75
CA GLY A 3 -1.10 -15.21 -7.42
C GLY A 3 -2.16 -16.03 -6.71
N ALA A 4 -2.26 -15.79 -5.41
CA ALA A 4 -3.26 -16.37 -4.54
C ALA A 4 -3.80 -15.29 -3.62
N GLY A 5 -5.09 -15.37 -3.31
CA GLY A 5 -5.75 -14.43 -2.42
C GLY A 5 -6.67 -15.14 -1.46
N TYR A 6 -6.79 -14.58 -0.26
CA TYR A 6 -7.74 -15.01 0.74
C TYR A 6 -8.51 -13.81 1.27
N THR A 7 -9.81 -13.98 1.46
CA THR A 7 -10.67 -12.96 2.05
C THR A 7 -11.50 -13.59 3.15
N TYR A 8 -11.42 -13.01 4.34
CA TYR A 8 -12.24 -13.37 5.48
C TYR A 8 -13.33 -12.31 5.67
N ARG A 9 -14.56 -12.77 5.82
CA ARG A 9 -15.73 -11.94 6.12
C ARG A 9 -16.36 -12.46 7.41
N GLY A 10 -16.15 -11.73 8.50
CA GLY A 10 -16.75 -12.03 9.80
C GLY A 10 -16.95 -10.76 10.62
N PRO A 11 -16.72 -10.79 11.94
CA PRO A 11 -16.74 -9.60 12.80
C PRO A 11 -15.77 -8.50 12.33
N VAL A 12 -14.71 -8.93 11.63
CA VAL A 12 -13.79 -8.09 10.87
C VAL A 12 -13.78 -8.53 9.41
N LYS A 13 -13.43 -7.60 8.52
CA LYS A 13 -13.15 -7.88 7.12
C LYS A 13 -11.65 -7.87 6.93
N LEU A 14 -11.08 -8.97 6.44
CA LEU A 14 -9.66 -9.06 6.12
C LEU A 14 -9.50 -9.54 4.68
N SER A 15 -8.56 -8.98 3.95
CA SER A 15 -8.11 -9.54 2.68
C SER A 15 -6.59 -9.57 2.63
N LEU A 16 -6.04 -10.63 2.03
CA LEU A 16 -4.62 -10.79 1.80
C LEU A 16 -4.43 -11.39 0.42
N THR A 17 -3.58 -10.76 -0.40
CA THR A 17 -3.29 -11.21 -1.76
C THR A 17 -1.79 -11.22 -1.96
N TYR A 18 -1.27 -12.34 -2.45
CA TYR A 18 0.09 -12.48 -2.93
C TYR A 18 0.09 -12.60 -4.46
N ALA A 19 0.98 -11.86 -5.11
CA ALA A 19 1.23 -11.94 -6.54
C ALA A 19 2.72 -12.06 -6.82
N PHE A 20 3.06 -12.90 -7.77
CA PHE A 20 4.38 -13.06 -8.37
C PHE A 20 4.34 -12.68 -9.85
N GLN A 21 5.28 -11.86 -10.26
CA GLN A 21 5.48 -11.44 -11.64
C GLN A 21 6.94 -11.65 -12.03
N GLU A 22 7.13 -12.28 -13.17
CA GLU A 22 8.40 -12.38 -13.87
C GLU A 22 8.27 -11.59 -15.17
N VAL A 23 9.22 -10.69 -15.40
CA VAL A 23 9.43 -10.00 -16.67
C VAL A 23 10.80 -10.46 -17.16
N SER A 24 10.83 -11.14 -18.30
CA SER A 24 12.05 -11.60 -18.95
C SER A 24 12.30 -10.75 -20.18
N SER A 25 13.54 -10.29 -20.37
CA SER A 25 13.99 -9.54 -21.53
C SER A 25 15.31 -10.11 -22.02
N ASN A 26 15.59 -9.96 -23.32
CA ASN A 26 16.90 -10.27 -23.90
C ASN A 26 17.89 -9.10 -23.75
N SER A 27 17.42 -7.96 -23.23
CA SER A 27 18.25 -6.79 -22.96
C SER A 27 18.77 -6.84 -21.52
N PHE A 28 20.07 -6.55 -21.36
CA PHE A 28 20.73 -6.56 -20.07
C PHE A 28 20.03 -5.64 -19.07
N GLY A 29 19.76 -6.16 -17.87
CA GLY A 29 19.21 -5.40 -16.76
C GLY A 29 17.73 -5.03 -16.87
N GLU A 30 16.99 -5.66 -17.79
CA GLU A 30 15.54 -5.53 -17.92
C GLU A 30 14.75 -6.73 -17.35
N THR A 31 15.43 -7.83 -17.03
CA THR A 31 14.81 -8.96 -16.34
C THR A 31 14.50 -8.59 -14.89
N ALA A 32 13.25 -8.76 -14.46
CA ALA A 32 12.81 -8.46 -13.10
C ALA A 32 11.86 -9.52 -12.54
N LEU A 33 12.11 -9.91 -11.29
CA LEU A 33 11.24 -10.77 -10.49
C LEU A 33 10.61 -9.93 -9.39
N ARG A 34 9.29 -9.91 -9.32
CA ARG A 34 8.53 -9.09 -8.36
C ARG A 34 7.58 -9.95 -7.54
N HIS A 35 7.71 -9.85 -6.23
CA HIS A 35 6.77 -10.37 -5.26
C HIS A 35 5.98 -9.21 -4.67
N ARG A 36 4.65 -9.31 -4.61
CA ARG A 36 3.78 -8.29 -4.05
C ARG A 36 2.79 -8.92 -3.08
N LEU A 37 2.79 -8.43 -1.85
CA LEU A 37 1.83 -8.78 -0.82
C LEU A 37 0.96 -7.56 -0.53
N THR A 38 -0.35 -7.68 -0.75
CA THR A 38 -1.33 -6.63 -0.46
C THR A 38 -2.29 -7.12 0.60
N GLY A 39 -2.50 -6.33 1.64
CA GLY A 39 -3.43 -6.64 2.72
C GLY A 39 -4.39 -5.50 2.99
N SER A 40 -5.62 -5.82 3.41
CA SER A 40 -6.54 -4.83 3.95
C SER A 40 -7.34 -5.38 5.13
N ALA A 41 -7.71 -4.49 6.05
CA ALA A 41 -8.51 -4.80 7.20
C ALA A 41 -9.58 -3.73 7.41
N GLY A 42 -10.77 -4.16 7.83
CA GLY A 42 -11.87 -3.31 8.24
C GLY A 42 -12.51 -3.85 9.50
N ALA A 43 -12.60 -3.03 10.55
CA ALA A 43 -13.15 -3.44 11.84
C ALA A 43 -14.00 -2.32 12.46
N ARG A 44 -15.07 -2.71 13.15
CA ARG A 44 -15.76 -1.81 14.09
C ARG A 44 -15.08 -1.91 15.45
N LEU A 45 -14.64 -0.77 15.94
CA LEU A 45 -14.04 -0.59 17.26
C LEU A 45 -15.11 -0.08 18.25
N PRO A 46 -14.81 -0.03 19.55
CA PRO A 46 -15.64 0.66 20.54
C PRO A 46 -15.94 2.13 20.14
N TRP A 47 -16.96 2.72 20.77
CA TRP A 47 -17.37 4.11 20.56
C TRP A 47 -17.76 4.48 19.11
N ARG A 48 -18.28 3.50 18.36
CA ARG A 48 -18.73 3.64 16.96
C ARG A 48 -17.60 4.04 16.01
N VAL A 49 -16.34 3.76 16.36
CA VAL A 49 -15.20 4.03 15.49
C VAL A 49 -15.07 2.88 14.48
N THR A 50 -14.84 3.22 13.22
CA THR A 50 -14.50 2.28 12.16
C THR A 50 -13.03 2.42 11.83
N LEU A 51 -12.27 1.32 11.93
CA LEU A 51 -10.90 1.24 11.46
C LEU A 51 -10.88 0.64 10.07
N LEU A 52 -10.17 1.30 9.17
CA LEU A 52 -9.78 0.81 7.86
C LEU A 52 -8.26 0.84 7.78
N ALA A 53 -7.66 -0.27 7.38
CA ALA A 53 -6.23 -0.38 7.17
C ALA A 53 -5.97 -1.03 5.81
N GLN A 54 -4.96 -0.56 5.11
CA GLN A 54 -4.48 -1.17 3.87
C GLN A 54 -2.97 -1.09 3.83
N GLY A 55 -2.32 -2.15 3.38
CA GLY A 55 -0.88 -2.19 3.24
C GLY A 55 -0.47 -2.90 1.97
N THR A 56 0.70 -2.54 1.46
CA THR A 56 1.34 -3.26 0.38
C THR A 56 2.83 -3.35 0.64
N LEU A 57 3.40 -4.52 0.40
CA LEU A 57 4.81 -4.82 0.48
C LEU A 57 5.26 -5.42 -0.85
N GLY A 58 6.15 -4.74 -1.55
CA GLY A 58 6.79 -5.17 -2.79
C GLY A 58 8.26 -5.54 -2.55
N LEU A 59 8.67 -6.67 -3.11
CA LEU A 59 10.07 -7.09 -3.17
C LEU A 59 10.43 -7.36 -4.63
N ALA A 60 11.39 -6.59 -5.16
CA ALA A 60 11.90 -6.75 -6.51
C ALA A 60 13.33 -7.31 -6.49
N ARG A 61 13.62 -8.26 -7.38
CA ARG A 61 14.97 -8.74 -7.68
C ARG A 61 15.24 -8.57 -9.17
N TYR A 62 16.47 -8.17 -9.50
CA TYR A 62 16.93 -7.96 -10.86
C TYR A 62 18.12 -8.90 -11.12
N PRO A 63 17.88 -10.11 -11.66
CA PRO A 63 18.91 -11.14 -11.81
C PRO A 63 20.10 -10.69 -12.66
N ASP A 64 19.83 -9.91 -13.71
CA ASP A 64 20.84 -9.40 -14.65
C ASP A 64 21.46 -8.08 -14.16
N GLY A 65 21.14 -7.64 -12.94
CA GLY A 65 21.46 -6.29 -12.46
C GLY A 65 20.48 -5.24 -12.98
N ILE A 66 20.75 -3.97 -12.69
CA ILE A 66 19.90 -2.84 -13.13
C ILE A 66 20.71 -2.02 -14.13
N PHE A 67 20.19 -1.87 -15.35
CA PHE A 67 20.83 -1.08 -16.42
C PHE A 67 20.59 0.44 -16.27
N LEU A 68 19.46 0.84 -15.71
CA LEU A 68 19.09 2.25 -15.55
C LEU A 68 19.87 2.94 -14.42
N SER A 69 20.27 4.20 -14.65
CA SER A 69 20.85 5.08 -13.62
C SER A 69 19.91 5.16 -12.40
N PRO A 70 20.44 5.15 -11.16
CA PRO A 70 19.65 5.19 -9.92
C PRO A 70 18.60 6.32 -9.87
N GLU A 71 18.87 7.42 -10.56
CA GLU A 71 18.03 8.61 -10.64
C GLU A 71 16.73 8.38 -11.44
N ILE A 72 16.72 7.44 -12.37
CA ILE A 72 15.57 7.16 -13.25
C ILE A 72 14.56 6.19 -12.57
N VAL A 73 14.97 5.49 -11.51
CA VAL A 73 14.08 4.55 -10.77
C VAL A 73 13.19 5.28 -9.76
N LEU A 74 13.52 6.53 -9.37
CA LEU A 74 12.66 7.41 -8.59
C LEU A 74 11.63 8.16 -9.46
N VAL A 75 11.31 7.67 -10.65
CA VAL A 75 10.12 8.17 -11.35
C VAL A 75 8.89 7.81 -10.49
N GLU A 76 7.97 8.75 -10.35
CA GLU A 76 6.85 8.87 -9.40
C GLU A 76 6.04 7.57 -9.08
N GLU A 77 6.17 6.52 -9.89
CA GLU A 77 5.51 5.22 -9.71
C GLU A 77 6.14 4.35 -8.59
N ASP A 78 7.42 4.51 -8.25
CA ASP A 78 8.14 3.61 -7.31
C ASP A 78 8.25 4.15 -5.87
N GLU A 79 7.86 5.41 -5.61
CA GLU A 79 7.73 5.95 -4.25
C GLU A 79 6.72 5.17 -3.40
N GLY A 80 5.80 4.45 -4.05
CA GLY A 80 4.69 3.72 -3.44
C GLY A 80 4.82 2.20 -3.39
N GLN A 81 6.00 1.61 -3.69
CA GLN A 81 6.17 0.15 -3.70
C GLN A 81 5.72 -0.49 -2.38
N ASN A 82 6.11 0.14 -1.26
CA ASN A 82 5.65 -0.24 0.06
C ASN A 82 4.83 0.89 0.66
N SER A 83 3.65 0.55 1.16
CA SER A 83 2.78 1.50 1.82
C SER A 83 1.98 0.86 2.94
N LEU A 84 1.62 1.68 3.92
CA LEU A 84 0.65 1.37 4.94
C LEU A 84 -0.24 2.60 5.12
N SER A 85 -1.54 2.43 4.98
CA SER A 85 -2.53 3.47 5.26
C SER A 85 -3.49 2.98 6.33
N LEU A 86 -3.77 3.87 7.29
CA LEU A 86 -4.75 3.70 8.33
C LEU A 86 -5.75 4.85 8.25
N LYS A 87 -7.03 4.53 8.45
CA LYS A 87 -8.11 5.50 8.56
C LYS A 87 -9.02 5.11 9.72
N LEU A 88 -9.26 6.04 10.62
CA LEU A 88 -10.28 5.95 11.66
C LEU A 88 -11.41 6.89 11.27
N ALA A 89 -12.64 6.39 11.26
CA ALA A 89 -13.84 7.19 11.02
C ALA A 89 -14.79 7.04 12.20
N ARG A 90 -15.34 8.16 12.69
CA ARG A 90 -16.30 8.17 13.78
C ARG A 90 -17.49 9.07 13.43
N PRO A 91 -18.74 8.58 13.49
CA PRO A 91 -19.90 9.43 13.36
C PRO A 91 -19.97 10.37 14.57
N VAL A 92 -19.93 11.68 14.31
CA VAL A 92 -20.06 12.72 15.34
C VAL A 92 -21.46 13.32 15.36
N SER A 93 -22.20 13.23 14.25
CA SER A 93 -23.62 13.56 14.16
C SER A 93 -24.35 12.57 13.24
N ALA A 94 -25.64 12.78 13.00
CA ALA A 94 -26.39 11.98 12.03
C ALA A 94 -25.87 12.14 10.58
N ARG A 95 -25.19 13.25 10.27
CA ARG A 95 -24.76 13.61 8.91
C ARG A 95 -23.26 13.78 8.77
N VAL A 96 -22.49 13.76 9.85
CA VAL A 96 -21.06 14.07 9.83
C VAL A 96 -20.27 12.93 10.46
N ASP A 97 -19.27 12.46 9.74
CA ASP A 97 -18.20 11.63 10.27
C ASP A 97 -16.92 12.45 10.43
N LEU A 98 -16.27 12.33 11.58
CA LEU A 98 -14.89 12.77 11.77
C LEU A 98 -13.95 11.67 11.29
N GLU A 99 -12.89 12.06 10.59
CA GLU A 99 -11.90 11.15 10.04
C GLU A 99 -10.49 11.54 10.48
N LEU A 100 -9.70 10.53 10.84
CA LEU A 100 -8.27 10.63 11.02
C LEU A 100 -7.61 9.64 10.08
N SER A 101 -6.60 10.08 9.34
CA SER A 101 -5.84 9.24 8.42
C SER A 101 -4.34 9.37 8.67
N TRP A 102 -3.65 8.26 8.46
CA TRP A 102 -2.20 8.20 8.46
C TRP A 102 -1.73 7.31 7.33
N GLY A 103 -0.75 7.78 6.57
CA GLY A 103 -0.10 7.02 5.52
C GLY A 103 1.40 7.02 5.72
N LEU A 104 2.01 5.85 5.48
CA LEU A 104 3.45 5.63 5.46
C LEU A 104 3.80 5.02 4.11
N TRP A 105 4.79 5.58 3.43
CA TRP A 105 5.37 5.04 2.20
C TRP A 105 6.86 4.88 2.38
N SER A 106 7.42 3.80 1.88
CA SER A 106 8.85 3.56 1.97
C SER A 106 9.38 2.81 0.76
N THR A 107 10.55 3.22 0.29
CA THR A 107 11.28 2.54 -0.77
C THR A 107 12.78 2.54 -0.47
N ARG A 108 13.45 1.46 -0.89
CA ARG A 108 14.92 1.34 -0.79
C ARG A 108 15.51 1.46 -2.18
N LEU A 109 16.47 2.38 -2.31
CA LEU A 109 17.15 2.64 -3.57
C LEU A 109 18.14 1.52 -3.88
N PRO A 110 18.05 0.86 -5.05
CA PRO A 110 18.75 -0.41 -5.31
C PRO A 110 20.28 -0.36 -5.29
N ARG A 111 20.91 0.80 -5.58
CA ARG A 111 22.38 0.90 -5.74
C ARG A 111 23.11 1.63 -4.61
N ASN A 112 22.46 2.59 -3.94
CA ASN A 112 23.16 3.50 -3.03
C ASN A 112 22.83 3.26 -1.55
N GLY A 113 22.00 2.26 -1.24
CA GLY A 113 21.58 1.96 0.14
C GLY A 113 20.71 3.04 0.79
N LEU A 114 20.34 4.07 0.04
CA LEU A 114 19.48 5.15 0.48
C LEU A 114 18.05 4.62 0.69
N ASN A 115 17.43 5.02 1.79
CA ASN A 115 16.03 4.71 2.07
C ASN A 115 15.24 6.01 2.03
N TYR A 116 14.13 6.02 1.30
CA TYR A 116 13.16 7.10 1.32
C TYR A 116 11.96 6.65 2.13
N THR A 117 11.47 7.53 3.00
CA THR A 117 10.27 7.30 3.81
C THR A 117 9.46 8.57 3.88
N ARG A 118 8.17 8.48 3.54
CA ARG A 118 7.20 9.59 3.64
C ARG A 118 6.09 9.21 4.61
N GLN A 119 5.74 10.14 5.49
CA GLN A 119 4.57 10.03 6.36
C GLN A 119 3.62 11.19 6.08
N VAL A 120 2.32 10.89 6.01
CA VAL A 120 1.26 11.89 5.83
C VAL A 120 0.19 11.65 6.88
N PHE A 121 -0.19 12.71 7.57
CA PHE A 121 -1.27 12.70 8.54
C PHE A 121 -2.40 13.59 8.01
N GLY A 122 -3.63 13.13 8.17
CA GLY A 122 -4.82 13.85 7.75
C GLY A 122 -5.87 13.85 8.85
N VAL A 123 -6.57 14.96 8.95
CA VAL A 123 -7.83 15.08 9.69
C VAL A 123 -8.85 15.66 8.74
N GLY A 124 -10.07 15.13 8.78
CA GLY A 124 -11.13 15.58 7.89
C GLY A 124 -12.50 15.25 8.44
N PHE A 125 -13.51 15.68 7.69
CA PHE A 125 -14.89 15.33 7.96
C PHE A 125 -15.57 14.93 6.66
N THR A 126 -16.43 13.92 6.73
CA THR A 126 -17.27 13.49 5.61
C THR A 126 -18.71 13.85 5.92
N TRP A 127 -19.32 14.65 5.05
CA TRP A 127 -20.75 14.95 5.10
C TRP A 127 -21.52 13.88 4.33
N ARG A 128 -22.55 13.32 4.96
CA ARG A 128 -23.50 12.40 4.33
C ARG A 128 -24.80 13.17 4.12
N ASP A 129 -25.11 13.47 2.86
CA ASP A 129 -26.47 13.88 2.51
C ASP A 129 -27.33 12.63 2.43
N GLN A 130 -28.48 12.66 3.09
CA GLN A 130 -29.54 11.67 2.93
C GLN A 130 -30.60 12.32 2.05
N ASP A 131 -30.86 11.73 0.89
CA ASP A 131 -32.18 11.79 0.27
C ASP A 131 -33.14 10.88 1.05
#